data_AF-A0AAD4UQP6-F1
#
_entry.id   AF-A0AAD4UQP6-F1
#
_cell.length_a   1.000
_cell.length_b   1.000
_cell.length_c   1.000
_cell.angle_alpha   90.00
_cell.angle_beta   90.00
_cell.angle_gamma   90.00
#
_symmetry.space_group_name_H-M   'P 1'
#
loop_
_entity.id
_entity.type
_entity.pdbx_description
1 polymer ?
#
loop_
_entity_poly.entity_id
_entity_poly.type
_entity_poly.pdbx_seq_one_letter_code
_entity_poly.pdbx_strand_id
1 'polypeptide(L)'
;MNGSLPSTSAGSGGSIGISECQTLCQVNCSCTAFASVQNESVCQLYYGSKQNLLKIVEGPGLIYIRDGAPSEDQARREGIINSDHEVRGAIYKKFGRQKDQELPLFSFSTIKAATSDFAKANKLGEGGFGPVYKGMLLPEGQEIAVKRLSKISRQGLKEFKNEISVICKLQRRNLVRLLGCCIEAEESILIYEYVPNNSLDSFIFDSGKRVLLDWRKRMNIIEGIAQGLLYPHKYSRLRIIHRDLKTSNILLDCDMNPKISDFGMARIFGDNDTRGQTNRVVGTFGYMSPEYAMDGLFSEKSDVFSFGVIILEIVSGIAEEGENGSAPRLGRRRSSHGAVQQIR
;
A
#
# COMPACT_ATOMS: atom_id res chain seq x y z
N MET A 1 10.70 -16.77 33.72
CA MET A 1 11.02 -18.01 34.47
C MET A 1 12.09 -18.74 33.69
N ASN A 2 13.07 -19.34 34.37
CA ASN A 2 14.11 -20.12 33.70
C ASN A 2 13.69 -21.59 33.66
N GLY A 3 13.72 -22.17 32.47
CA GLY A 3 13.68 -23.60 32.22
C GLY A 3 13.22 -23.96 30.82
N SER A 4 13.07 -25.25 30.58
CA SER A 4 12.75 -25.82 29.27
C SER A 4 11.46 -26.63 29.40
N LEU A 5 10.67 -26.68 28.33
CA LEU A 5 9.51 -27.56 28.26
C LEU A 5 10.01 -28.96 27.83
N PRO A 6 9.43 -30.06 28.34
CA PRO A 6 9.72 -31.39 27.84
C PRO A 6 9.22 -31.49 26.40
N SER A 7 10.04 -32.12 25.55
CA SER A 7 9.74 -32.41 24.16
C SER A 7 8.47 -33.24 24.05
N THR A 8 7.34 -32.57 23.85
CA THR A 8 6.07 -33.20 23.49
C THR A 8 6.00 -33.23 21.97
N SER A 9 6.36 -34.37 21.41
CA SER A 9 6.35 -34.64 19.98
C SER A 9 4.94 -34.50 19.39
N ALA A 10 4.73 -33.50 18.54
CA ALA A 10 3.77 -33.52 17.44
C ALA A 10 4.41 -32.78 16.26
N GLY A 11 4.87 -33.55 15.28
CA GLY A 11 5.86 -33.12 14.29
C GLY A 11 5.34 -32.31 13.10
N SER A 12 6.29 -31.67 12.43
CA SER A 12 6.58 -31.78 10.98
C SER A 12 7.69 -30.79 10.66
N GLY A 13 8.63 -31.21 9.81
CA GLY A 13 9.94 -30.58 9.58
C GLY A 13 9.92 -29.09 9.25
N GLY A 14 10.77 -28.36 9.95
CA GLY A 14 11.07 -26.94 9.78
C GLY A 14 11.63 -26.40 11.09
N SER A 15 12.86 -25.90 11.08
CA SER A 15 13.49 -25.28 12.26
C SER A 15 12.81 -23.94 12.56
N ILE A 16 11.76 -23.95 13.39
CA ILE A 16 10.98 -22.75 13.74
C ILE A 16 11.78 -21.88 14.71
N GLY A 17 12.09 -20.66 14.28
CA GLY A 17 12.83 -19.68 15.08
C GLY A 17 12.00 -19.09 16.22
N ILE A 18 12.66 -18.47 17.20
CA ILE A 18 12.04 -17.86 18.39
C ILE A 18 10.96 -16.83 18.01
N SER A 19 11.21 -16.00 16.99
CA SER A 19 10.27 -14.99 16.50
C SER A 19 9.00 -15.59 15.88
N GLU A 20 9.14 -16.71 15.19
CA GLU A 20 8.03 -17.44 14.58
C GLU A 20 7.18 -18.12 15.65
N CYS A 21 7.82 -18.67 16.69
CA CYS A 21 7.17 -19.25 17.85
C CYS A 21 6.38 -18.21 18.67
N GLN A 22 6.95 -17.02 18.87
CA GLN A 22 6.24 -15.90 19.47
C GLN A 22 4.99 -15.56 18.68
N THR A 23 5.10 -15.51 17.36
CA THR A 23 3.99 -15.23 16.46
C THR A 23 2.90 -16.30 16.58
N LEU A 24 3.28 -17.58 16.47
CA LEU A 24 2.38 -18.73 16.60
C LEU A 24 1.65 -18.73 17.96
N CYS A 25 2.35 -18.41 19.05
CA CYS A 25 1.76 -18.37 20.37
C CYS A 25 0.83 -17.16 20.57
N GLN A 26 1.13 -16.01 19.97
CA GLN A 26 0.26 -14.82 20.04
C GLN A 26 -1.04 -15.02 19.24
N VAL A 27 -0.99 -15.71 18.10
CA VAL A 27 -2.17 -15.91 17.23
C VAL A 27 -3.05 -17.08 17.67
N ASN A 28 -2.49 -18.07 18.37
CA ASN A 28 -3.25 -19.20 18.90
C ASN A 28 -3.70 -18.91 20.35
N CYS A 29 -5.00 -18.65 20.56
CA CYS A 29 -5.56 -18.36 21.89
C CYS A 29 -5.45 -19.52 22.88
N SER A 30 -5.19 -20.74 22.39
CA SER A 30 -4.90 -21.89 23.25
C SER A 30 -3.44 -21.95 23.68
N CYS A 31 -2.55 -21.14 23.08
CA CYS A 31 -1.14 -21.11 23.48
C CYS A 31 -0.93 -20.28 24.74
N THR A 32 -0.32 -20.90 25.73
CA THR A 32 -0.06 -20.33 27.06
C THR A 32 1.39 -19.89 27.23
N ALA A 33 2.35 -20.57 26.60
CA ALA A 33 3.76 -20.16 26.62
C ALA A 33 4.54 -20.78 25.45
N PHE A 34 5.76 -20.30 25.26
CA PHE A 34 6.77 -20.94 24.43
C PHE A 34 8.15 -20.90 25.09
N ALA A 35 9.03 -21.83 24.75
CA ALA A 35 10.38 -21.92 25.31
C ALA A 35 11.44 -22.07 24.21
N SER A 36 12.61 -21.47 24.45
CA SER A 36 13.80 -21.63 23.61
C SER A 36 14.89 -22.35 24.39
N VAL A 37 15.45 -23.41 23.80
CA VAL A 37 16.60 -24.13 24.36
C VAL A 37 17.89 -23.40 23.96
N GLN A 38 18.78 -23.12 24.90
CA GLN A 38 20.08 -22.53 24.58
C GLN A 38 20.92 -23.58 23.83
N ASN A 39 21.26 -23.25 22.57
CA ASN A 39 22.02 -24.02 21.57
C ASN A 39 21.22 -24.70 20.44
N GLU A 40 19.90 -24.57 20.39
CA GLU A 40 19.12 -24.98 19.22
C GLU A 40 18.20 -23.83 18.77
N SER A 41 18.19 -23.54 17.47
CA SER A 41 17.27 -22.59 16.81
C SER A 41 15.84 -23.14 16.73
N VAL A 42 15.43 -23.92 17.72
CA VAL A 42 14.20 -24.69 17.77
C VAL A 42 13.42 -24.24 19.00
N CYS A 43 12.20 -23.77 18.76
CA CYS A 43 11.30 -23.34 19.82
C CYS A 43 10.12 -24.31 20.00
N GLN A 44 9.65 -24.45 21.24
CA GLN A 44 8.53 -25.31 21.60
C GLN A 44 7.34 -24.49 22.15
N LEU A 45 6.12 -24.85 21.73
CA LEU A 45 4.86 -24.23 22.15
C LEU A 45 4.16 -25.06 23.22
N TYR A 46 3.52 -24.39 24.18
CA TYR A 46 2.75 -25.03 25.24
C TYR A 46 1.32 -24.50 25.27
N TYR A 47 0.35 -25.42 25.31
CA TYR A 47 -1.09 -25.14 25.20
C TYR A 47 -1.89 -25.48 26.48
N GLY A 48 -1.23 -25.90 27.56
CA GLY A 48 -1.89 -26.26 28.82
C GLY A 48 -2.13 -25.07 29.74
N SER A 49 -2.67 -25.30 30.94
CA SER A 49 -2.93 -24.22 31.91
C SER A 49 -1.64 -23.61 32.49
N LYS A 50 -1.67 -22.31 32.84
CA LYS A 50 -0.55 -21.60 33.50
C LYS A 50 -0.16 -22.25 34.84
N GLN A 51 -1.13 -22.84 35.55
CA GLN A 51 -0.90 -23.58 36.80
C GLN A 51 -0.09 -24.87 36.60
N ASN A 52 -0.31 -25.56 35.49
CA ASN A 52 0.45 -26.76 35.14
C ASN A 52 1.84 -26.41 34.64
N LEU A 53 2.02 -25.24 34.03
CA LEU A 53 3.31 -24.78 33.50
C LEU A 53 4.42 -24.80 34.55
N LEU A 54 4.12 -24.39 35.79
CA LEU A 54 5.07 -24.38 36.90
C LEU A 54 5.57 -25.79 37.32
N LYS A 55 4.85 -26.86 36.96
CA LYS A 55 5.17 -28.24 37.34
C LYS A 55 6.00 -28.99 36.31
N ILE A 56 6.19 -28.42 35.12
CA ILE A 56 6.71 -29.12 33.94
C ILE A 56 7.99 -28.45 33.41
N VAL A 57 8.49 -27.43 34.09
CA VAL A 57 9.65 -26.64 33.65
C VAL A 57 10.93 -27.18 34.29
N GLU A 58 11.86 -27.66 33.46
CA GLU A 58 13.13 -28.23 33.92
C GLU A 58 14.32 -27.72 33.08
N GLY A 59 15.49 -27.54 33.72
CA GLY A 59 16.77 -27.23 33.04
C GLY A 59 17.10 -25.72 32.84
N PRO A 60 18.19 -25.40 32.13
CA PRO A 60 18.58 -24.04 31.78
C PRO A 60 17.96 -23.61 30.43
N GLY A 61 16.98 -22.72 30.45
CA GLY A 61 16.31 -22.19 29.25
C GLY A 61 15.49 -20.94 29.56
N LEU A 62 15.04 -20.22 28.53
CA LEU A 62 14.16 -19.05 28.68
C LEU A 62 12.73 -19.41 28.26
N ILE A 63 11.78 -19.14 29.15
CA ILE A 63 10.34 -19.34 28.92
C ILE A 63 9.61 -18.01 28.83
N TYR A 64 8.84 -17.87 27.76
CA TYR A 64 7.98 -16.73 27.49
C TYR A 64 6.53 -17.14 27.73
N ILE A 65 5.93 -16.58 28.78
CA ILE A 65 4.54 -16.87 29.17
C ILE A 65 3.64 -15.77 28.63
N ARG A 66 2.54 -16.16 27.98
CA ARG A 66 1.52 -15.23 27.52
C ARG A 66 0.70 -14.75 28.72
N ASP A 67 0.90 -13.51 29.13
CA ASP A 67 0.02 -12.84 30.09
C ASP A 67 -1.08 -12.06 29.37
N GLY A 68 -2.16 -11.75 30.11
CA GLY A 68 -3.22 -10.87 29.62
C GLY A 68 -2.64 -9.51 29.21
N ALA A 69 -3.22 -8.90 28.17
CA ALA A 69 -2.75 -7.61 27.68
C ALA A 69 -2.68 -6.58 28.83
N PRO A 70 -1.60 -5.78 28.95
CA PRO A 70 -1.58 -4.66 29.87
C PRO A 70 -2.71 -3.68 29.52
N SER A 71 -3.23 -2.94 30.50
CA SER A 71 -4.10 -1.81 30.21
C SER A 71 -3.38 -0.82 29.28
N GLU A 72 -4.13 -0.12 28.42
CA GLU A 72 -3.56 0.83 27.43
C GLU A 72 -2.60 1.84 28.07
N ASP A 73 -2.84 2.22 29.32
CA ASP A 73 -2.01 3.15 30.08
C ASP A 73 -0.65 2.57 30.50
N GLN A 74 -0.58 1.27 30.78
CA GLN A 74 0.66 0.60 31.16
C GLN A 74 1.52 0.30 29.93
N ALA A 75 0.89 -0.07 28.81
CA ALA A 75 1.56 -0.29 27.53
C ALA A 75 2.19 1.00 26.94
N ARG A 76 1.60 2.18 27.22
CA ARG A 76 2.17 3.48 26.84
C ARG A 76 3.41 3.87 27.64
N ARG A 77 3.50 3.47 28.91
CA ARG A 77 4.65 3.79 29.80
C ARG A 77 5.87 2.92 29.50
N GLU A 78 5.68 1.69 29.06
CA GLU A 78 6.77 0.72 28.85
C GLU A 78 7.31 0.71 27.41
N GLY A 79 6.74 1.49 26.48
CA GLY A 79 7.24 1.59 25.10
C GLY A 79 7.12 0.30 24.27
N ILE A 80 6.31 -0.66 24.73
CA ILE A 80 6.18 -2.03 24.16
C ILE A 80 5.32 -2.03 22.87
N ILE A 81 4.60 -0.95 22.58
CA ILE A 81 3.75 -0.84 21.39
C ILE A 81 4.61 -0.51 20.15
N ASN A 82 5.20 -1.54 19.52
CA ASN A 82 5.52 -1.45 18.10
C ASN A 82 4.20 -1.57 17.32
N SER A 83 3.53 -0.42 17.17
CA SER A 83 2.24 -0.28 16.45
C SER A 83 2.23 -0.94 15.06
N ASP A 84 3.39 -1.20 14.46
CA ASP A 84 3.51 -1.83 13.14
C ASP A 84 3.22 -3.34 13.17
N HIS A 85 3.54 -4.05 14.26
CA HIS A 85 3.37 -5.52 14.35
C HIS A 85 1.89 -5.90 14.57
N GLU A 86 1.20 -5.22 15.49
CA GLU A 86 -0.24 -5.40 15.71
C GLU A 86 -1.05 -5.06 14.46
N VAL A 87 -0.62 -4.03 13.74
CA VAL A 87 -1.21 -3.60 12.48
C VAL A 87 -1.09 -4.68 11.40
N ARG A 88 0.10 -5.26 11.22
CA ARG A 88 0.31 -6.34 10.24
C ARG A 88 -0.55 -7.56 10.60
N GLY A 89 -0.59 -7.92 11.89
CA GLY A 89 -1.45 -8.99 12.40
C GLY A 89 -2.95 -8.72 12.20
N ALA A 90 -3.40 -7.47 12.35
CA ALA A 90 -4.79 -7.07 12.11
C ALA A 90 -5.17 -7.15 10.62
N ILE A 91 -4.28 -6.74 9.72
CA ILE A 91 -4.49 -6.87 8.26
C ILE A 91 -4.58 -8.36 7.90
N TYR A 92 -3.63 -9.18 8.37
CA TYR A 92 -3.65 -10.62 8.09
C TYR A 92 -4.93 -11.31 8.62
N LYS A 93 -5.37 -10.96 9.84
CA LYS A 93 -6.63 -11.49 10.43
C LYS A 93 -7.88 -11.02 9.67
N LYS A 94 -7.89 -9.80 9.15
CA LYS A 94 -9.03 -9.22 8.43
C LYS A 94 -9.16 -9.78 7.01
N PHE A 95 -8.05 -10.02 6.33
CA PHE A 95 -8.04 -10.45 4.93
C PHE A 95 -7.81 -11.95 4.72
N GLY A 96 -7.39 -12.70 5.75
CA GLY A 96 -7.21 -14.16 5.67
C GLY A 96 -8.39 -15.01 6.16
N ARG A 97 -9.59 -14.45 6.39
CA ARG A 97 -10.71 -15.15 7.05
C ARG A 97 -12.13 -14.87 6.54
N GLN A 98 -12.35 -14.12 5.46
CA GLN A 98 -13.71 -13.76 5.00
C GLN A 98 -13.92 -14.01 3.50
N LYS A 99 -14.53 -15.15 3.20
CA LYS A 99 -14.75 -15.78 1.88
C LYS A 99 -15.38 -14.94 0.75
N ASP A 100 -15.84 -13.71 0.95
CA ASP A 100 -16.68 -13.03 -0.06
C ASP A 100 -16.05 -11.84 -0.79
N GLN A 101 -14.89 -11.29 -0.36
CA GLN A 101 -14.12 -10.26 -1.08
C GLN A 101 -12.62 -10.27 -0.68
N GLU A 102 -11.97 -11.44 -0.72
CA GLU A 102 -10.58 -11.54 -0.27
C GLU A 102 -9.62 -10.92 -1.29
N LEU A 103 -8.87 -9.91 -0.85
CA LEU A 103 -7.68 -9.46 -1.57
C LEU A 103 -6.63 -10.57 -1.45
N PRO A 104 -6.14 -11.15 -2.57
CA PRO A 104 -5.15 -12.22 -2.53
C PRO A 104 -3.87 -11.82 -1.78
N LEU A 105 -3.42 -12.73 -0.89
CA LEU A 105 -2.15 -12.62 -0.21
C LEU A 105 -1.09 -13.42 -0.97
N PHE A 106 -0.05 -12.75 -1.43
CA PHE A 106 1.10 -13.36 -2.10
C PHE A 106 2.26 -13.55 -1.13
N SER A 107 3.02 -14.63 -1.29
CA SER A 107 4.24 -14.82 -0.50
C SER A 107 5.37 -13.93 -1.01
N PHE A 108 6.31 -13.55 -0.14
CA PHE A 108 7.46 -12.77 -0.55
C PHE A 108 8.32 -13.52 -1.56
N SER A 109 8.46 -14.85 -1.41
CA SER A 109 9.16 -15.70 -2.37
C SER A 109 8.56 -15.64 -3.78
N THR A 110 7.23 -15.62 -3.87
CA THR A 110 6.52 -15.50 -5.16
C THR A 110 6.80 -14.16 -5.81
N ILE A 111 6.72 -13.06 -5.05
CA ILE A 111 6.98 -11.71 -5.56
C ILE A 111 8.46 -11.53 -5.93
N LYS A 112 9.36 -12.09 -5.13
CA LYS A 112 10.80 -12.10 -5.40
C LYS A 112 11.09 -12.82 -6.72
N ALA A 113 10.50 -13.99 -6.95
CA ALA A 113 10.64 -14.71 -8.22
C ALA A 113 10.05 -13.89 -9.40
N ALA A 114 8.83 -13.38 -9.24
CA ALA A 114 8.11 -12.63 -10.27
C ALA A 114 8.86 -11.36 -10.73
N THR A 115 9.63 -10.74 -9.83
CA THR A 115 10.39 -9.50 -10.11
C THR A 115 11.87 -9.74 -10.40
N SER A 116 12.32 -11.01 -10.48
CA SER A 116 13.74 -11.37 -10.58
C SER A 116 14.59 -10.74 -9.46
N ASP A 117 14.14 -10.92 -8.21
CA ASP A 117 14.73 -10.34 -7.01
C ASP A 117 14.81 -8.81 -7.05
N PHE A 118 13.71 -8.15 -7.45
CA PHE A 118 13.63 -6.70 -7.58
C PHE A 118 14.77 -6.11 -8.42
N ALA A 119 15.12 -6.81 -9.52
CA ALA A 119 16.21 -6.40 -10.40
C ALA A 119 16.02 -4.95 -10.87
N LYS A 120 17.12 -4.19 -10.93
CA LYS A 120 17.10 -2.79 -11.39
C LYS A 120 16.52 -2.66 -12.81
N ALA A 121 16.72 -3.66 -13.67
CA ALA A 121 16.17 -3.70 -15.03
C ALA A 121 14.63 -3.74 -15.05
N ASN A 122 14.02 -4.28 -14.00
CA ASN A 122 12.56 -4.34 -13.85
C ASN A 122 12.00 -3.11 -13.13
N LYS A 123 12.84 -2.16 -12.68
CA LYS A 123 12.35 -0.98 -11.98
C LYS A 123 11.61 -0.07 -12.97
N LEU A 124 10.34 0.14 -12.69
CA LEU A 124 9.50 1.08 -13.42
C LEU A 124 9.80 2.49 -12.91
N GLY A 125 9.63 2.70 -11.61
CA GLY A 125 9.79 4.03 -11.03
C GLY A 125 10.09 4.01 -9.55
N GLU A 126 10.27 5.21 -8.99
CA GLU A 126 10.38 5.42 -7.56
C GLU A 126 9.78 6.79 -7.23
N GLY A 127 8.88 6.81 -6.25
CA GLY A 127 8.29 8.01 -5.67
C GLY A 127 8.56 8.10 -4.17
N GLY A 128 7.87 9.01 -3.49
CA GLY A 128 8.00 9.17 -2.03
C GLY A 128 7.55 7.93 -1.23
N PHE A 129 6.87 6.98 -1.89
CA PHE A 129 6.27 5.81 -1.28
C PHE A 129 7.11 4.53 -1.47
N GLY A 130 8.13 4.59 -2.33
CA GLY A 130 9.05 3.49 -2.60
C GLY A 130 9.16 3.15 -4.09
N PRO A 131 10.02 2.16 -4.42
CA PRO A 131 10.21 1.70 -5.78
C PRO A 131 9.06 0.81 -6.28
N VAL A 132 8.77 0.92 -7.57
CA VAL A 132 7.79 0.10 -8.30
C VAL A 132 8.53 -0.73 -9.35
N TYR A 133 8.24 -2.03 -9.39
CA TYR A 133 8.88 -2.99 -10.30
C TYR A 133 7.87 -3.68 -11.20
N LYS A 134 8.25 -3.95 -12.44
CA LYS A 134 7.54 -4.87 -13.33
C LYS A 134 7.81 -6.30 -12.86
N GLY A 135 6.80 -7.13 -12.89
CA GLY A 135 6.95 -8.56 -12.66
C GLY A 135 6.01 -9.37 -13.52
N MET A 136 6.18 -10.69 -13.47
CA MET A 136 5.33 -11.65 -14.15
C MET A 136 5.03 -12.81 -13.20
N LEU A 137 3.74 -13.02 -12.90
CA LEU A 137 3.29 -14.14 -12.08
C LEU A 137 3.30 -15.42 -12.90
N LEU A 138 3.87 -16.49 -12.32
CA LEU A 138 3.89 -17.82 -12.91
C LEU A 138 2.89 -18.73 -12.18
N PRO A 139 2.26 -19.70 -12.86
CA PRO A 139 2.50 -20.11 -14.25
C PRO A 139 1.71 -19.33 -15.32
N GLU A 140 0.74 -18.52 -14.92
CA GLU A 140 -0.25 -17.90 -15.83
C GLU A 140 0.34 -16.82 -16.76
N GLY A 141 1.54 -16.30 -16.47
CA GLY A 141 2.19 -15.27 -17.26
C GLY A 141 1.59 -13.87 -17.09
N GLN A 142 0.86 -13.63 -15.99
CA GLN A 142 0.21 -12.36 -15.74
C GLN A 142 1.24 -11.26 -15.41
N GLU A 143 1.31 -10.21 -16.23
CA GLU A 143 2.15 -9.04 -15.95
C GLU A 143 1.58 -8.21 -14.79
N ILE A 144 2.46 -7.81 -13.87
CA ILE A 144 2.13 -7.09 -12.65
C ILE A 144 3.04 -5.88 -12.42
N ALA A 145 2.53 -4.91 -11.67
CA ALA A 145 3.31 -3.82 -11.09
C ALA A 145 3.38 -3.99 -9.57
N VAL A 146 4.60 -4.03 -9.03
CA VAL A 146 4.92 -4.35 -7.65
C VAL A 146 5.43 -3.09 -6.95
N LYS A 147 4.58 -2.43 -6.17
CA LYS A 147 4.93 -1.26 -5.34
C LYS A 147 5.45 -1.76 -4.00
N ARG A 148 6.77 -1.71 -3.81
CA ARG A 148 7.43 -2.11 -2.56
C ARG A 148 7.57 -0.88 -1.68
N LEU A 149 6.86 -0.84 -0.56
CA LEU A 149 6.86 0.33 0.29
C LEU A 149 8.14 0.43 1.11
N SER A 150 8.63 1.67 1.27
CA SER A 150 9.85 1.94 2.02
C SER A 150 9.72 1.55 3.50
N LYS A 151 10.72 0.83 4.02
CA LYS A 151 10.81 0.39 5.42
C LYS A 151 10.95 1.55 6.43
N ILE A 152 11.29 2.75 5.94
CA ILE A 152 11.84 3.82 6.77
C ILE A 152 10.75 4.81 7.25
N SER A 153 9.55 4.80 6.66
CA SER A 153 8.53 5.82 6.96
C SER A 153 7.26 5.25 7.62
N ARG A 154 6.89 5.78 8.80
CA ARG A 154 5.55 5.56 9.42
C ARG A 154 4.40 5.98 8.48
N GLN A 155 4.69 6.86 7.53
CA GLN A 155 3.77 7.31 6.49
C GLN A 155 3.44 6.19 5.50
N GLY A 156 4.44 5.43 5.05
CA GLY A 156 4.25 4.35 4.09
C GLY A 156 3.32 3.26 4.60
N LEU A 157 3.39 2.87 5.88
CA LEU A 157 2.46 1.88 6.45
C LEU A 157 1.02 2.42 6.59
N LYS A 158 0.86 3.72 6.83
CA LYS A 158 -0.48 4.34 6.89
C LYS A 158 -1.11 4.38 5.50
N GLU A 159 -0.34 4.72 4.48
CA GLU A 159 -0.78 4.74 3.09
C GLU A 159 -1.05 3.33 2.56
N PHE A 160 -0.21 2.35 2.89
CA PHE A 160 -0.45 0.92 2.62
C PHE A 160 -1.84 0.48 3.09
N LYS A 161 -2.13 0.75 4.37
CA LYS A 161 -3.42 0.43 4.99
C LYS A 161 -4.57 1.14 4.31
N ASN A 162 -4.37 2.42 4.00
CA ASN A 162 -5.37 3.23 3.35
C ASN A 162 -5.69 2.69 1.96
N GLU A 163 -4.65 2.38 1.19
CA GLU A 163 -4.77 1.87 -0.16
C GLU A 163 -5.50 0.53 -0.15
N ILE A 164 -5.09 -0.45 0.66
CA ILE A 164 -5.82 -1.72 0.82
C ILE A 164 -7.28 -1.48 1.24
N SER A 165 -7.54 -0.54 2.16
CA SER A 165 -8.90 -0.31 2.67
C SER A 165 -9.84 0.35 1.65
N VAL A 166 -9.27 1.06 0.67
CA VAL A 166 -9.97 1.85 -0.34
C VAL A 166 -10.04 1.08 -1.66
N ILE A 167 -8.89 0.72 -2.24
CA ILE A 167 -8.80 0.17 -3.60
C ILE A 167 -9.44 -1.22 -3.72
N CYS A 168 -9.42 -2.03 -2.65
CA CYS A 168 -10.10 -3.34 -2.65
C CYS A 168 -11.61 -3.23 -2.90
N LYS A 169 -12.20 -2.08 -2.58
CA LYS A 169 -13.64 -1.80 -2.80
C LYS A 169 -13.92 -1.16 -4.16
N LEU A 170 -12.86 -0.79 -4.88
CA LEU A 170 -12.94 -0.03 -6.12
C LEU A 170 -12.51 -0.92 -7.29
N GLN A 171 -13.48 -1.58 -7.93
CA GLN A 171 -13.27 -2.32 -9.17
C GLN A 171 -14.05 -1.69 -10.30
N ARG A 172 -13.37 -0.91 -11.14
CA ARG A 172 -13.93 -0.28 -12.35
C ARG A 172 -12.89 -0.15 -13.44
N ARG A 173 -13.36 -0.03 -14.69
CA ARG A 173 -12.51 0.07 -15.88
C ARG A 173 -11.49 1.20 -15.82
N ASN A 174 -11.89 2.38 -15.35
CA ASN A 174 -11.06 3.58 -15.27
C ASN A 174 -10.30 3.74 -13.95
N LEU A 175 -10.18 2.67 -13.16
CA LEU A 175 -9.35 2.62 -11.95
C LEU A 175 -8.31 1.51 -12.13
N VAL A 176 -7.10 1.73 -11.62
CA VAL A 176 -6.08 0.68 -11.60
C VAL A 176 -6.47 -0.38 -10.60
N ARG A 177 -6.52 -1.64 -11.05
CA ARG A 177 -6.91 -2.78 -10.23
C ARG A 177 -5.76 -3.23 -9.33
N LEU A 178 -6.02 -3.25 -8.02
CA LEU A 178 -5.17 -3.99 -7.09
C LEU A 178 -5.48 -5.49 -7.20
N LEU A 179 -4.43 -6.28 -7.44
CA LEU A 179 -4.50 -7.73 -7.58
C LEU A 179 -4.26 -8.46 -6.27
N GLY A 180 -3.48 -7.86 -5.36
CA GLY A 180 -3.16 -8.45 -4.07
C GLY A 180 -2.18 -7.64 -3.26
N CYS A 181 -1.79 -8.19 -2.12
CA CYS A 181 -0.68 -7.66 -1.33
C CYS A 181 0.21 -8.77 -0.77
N CYS A 182 1.43 -8.40 -0.36
CA CYS A 182 2.33 -9.26 0.39
C CYS A 182 2.72 -8.55 1.68
N ILE A 183 2.54 -9.26 2.80
CA ILE A 183 2.83 -8.78 4.16
C ILE A 183 3.57 -9.91 4.88
N GLU A 184 4.89 -9.92 4.74
CA GLU A 184 5.74 -10.92 5.39
C GLU A 184 6.92 -10.21 6.07
N ALA A 185 7.15 -10.52 7.34
CA ALA A 185 8.15 -9.88 8.18
C ALA A 185 8.08 -8.32 8.12
N GLU A 186 9.10 -7.70 7.54
CA GLU A 186 9.19 -6.24 7.37
C GLU A 186 8.74 -5.75 5.99
N GLU A 187 8.32 -6.65 5.10
CA GLU A 187 7.93 -6.31 3.74
C GLU A 187 6.44 -5.95 3.67
N SER A 188 6.14 -4.88 2.94
CA SER A 188 4.78 -4.43 2.69
C SER A 188 4.69 -4.02 1.23
N ILE A 189 4.03 -4.86 0.45
CA ILE A 189 4.06 -4.81 -1.01
C ILE A 189 2.64 -4.83 -1.53
N LEU A 190 2.35 -3.96 -2.49
CA LEU A 190 1.08 -3.93 -3.23
C LEU A 190 1.32 -4.42 -4.65
N ILE A 191 0.46 -5.31 -5.12
CA ILE A 191 0.51 -5.89 -6.46
C ILE A 191 -0.67 -5.36 -7.27
N TYR A 192 -0.39 -4.66 -8.36
CA TYR A 192 -1.39 -4.12 -9.28
C TYR A 192 -1.29 -4.77 -10.65
N GLU A 193 -2.34 -4.57 -11.45
CA GLU A 193 -2.26 -4.81 -12.89
C GLU A 193 -1.14 -3.94 -13.51
N TYR A 194 -0.40 -4.53 -14.44
CA TYR A 194 0.54 -3.78 -15.25
C TYR A 194 -0.21 -2.97 -16.31
N VAL A 195 0.06 -1.66 -16.40
CA VAL A 195 -0.58 -0.74 -17.34
C VAL A 195 0.50 -0.23 -18.31
N PRO A 196 0.46 -0.62 -19.60
CA PRO A 196 1.64 -0.57 -20.48
C PRO A 196 2.03 0.82 -20.98
N ASN A 197 1.07 1.74 -21.13
CA ASN A 197 1.35 3.08 -21.67
C ASN A 197 1.63 4.11 -20.58
N ASN A 198 2.16 3.70 -19.43
CA ASN A 198 2.64 4.58 -18.35
C ASN A 198 1.62 5.65 -17.95
N SER A 199 2.09 6.76 -17.40
CA SER A 199 1.27 7.90 -16.97
C SER A 199 1.03 8.93 -18.08
N LEU A 200 -0.08 9.65 -17.97
CA LEU A 200 -0.54 10.65 -18.93
C LEU A 200 0.46 11.81 -19.08
N ASP A 201 1.08 12.25 -17.98
CA ASP A 201 2.13 13.30 -17.99
C ASP A 201 3.26 12.99 -18.97
N SER A 202 3.64 11.71 -19.10
CA SER A 202 4.67 11.24 -20.02
C SER A 202 4.31 11.39 -21.50
N PHE A 203 3.03 11.57 -21.82
CA PHE A 203 2.55 11.83 -23.18
C PHE A 203 2.29 13.32 -23.41
N ILE A 204 1.64 13.99 -22.46
CA ILE A 204 1.26 15.40 -22.64
C ILE A 204 2.49 16.32 -22.59
N PHE A 205 3.52 16.03 -21.81
CA PHE A 205 4.69 16.92 -21.67
C PHE A 205 5.88 16.53 -22.56
N ASP A 206 5.83 15.35 -23.18
CA ASP A 206 6.81 14.93 -24.18
C ASP A 206 6.35 15.33 -25.58
N SER A 207 7.08 16.24 -26.24
CA SER A 207 6.71 16.73 -27.57
C SER A 207 6.58 15.63 -28.65
N GLY A 208 7.35 14.54 -28.55
CA GLY A 208 7.30 13.43 -29.50
C GLY A 208 6.09 12.53 -29.26
N LYS A 209 5.78 12.23 -27.99
CA LYS A 209 4.62 11.40 -27.63
C LYS A 209 3.30 12.15 -27.69
N ARG A 210 3.30 13.47 -27.51
CA ARG A 210 2.08 14.31 -27.57
C ARG A 210 1.34 14.16 -28.90
N VAL A 211 2.07 13.91 -29.99
CA VAL A 211 1.51 13.68 -31.32
C VAL A 211 0.61 12.43 -31.36
N LEU A 212 0.82 11.46 -30.45
CA LEU A 212 -0.01 10.26 -30.33
C LEU A 212 -1.38 10.54 -29.70
N LEU A 213 -1.54 11.71 -29.05
CA LEU A 213 -2.76 12.18 -28.41
C LEU A 213 -3.46 13.23 -29.29
N ASP A 214 -4.12 12.77 -30.34
CA ASP A 214 -5.06 13.59 -31.10
C ASP A 214 -6.23 14.08 -30.21
N TRP A 215 -6.99 15.06 -30.71
CA TRP A 215 -8.08 15.66 -29.95
C TRP A 215 -9.13 14.63 -29.48
N ARG A 216 -9.45 13.64 -30.33
CA ARG A 216 -10.43 12.60 -29.99
C ARG A 216 -9.95 11.75 -28.83
N LYS A 217 -8.69 11.32 -28.84
CA LYS A 217 -8.06 10.59 -27.72
C LYS A 217 -8.03 11.42 -26.45
N ARG A 218 -7.70 12.70 -26.54
CA ARG A 218 -7.73 13.61 -25.38
C ARG A 218 -9.13 13.69 -24.76
N MET A 219 -10.16 13.83 -25.59
CA MET A 219 -11.55 13.84 -25.11
C MET A 219 -11.94 12.51 -24.46
N ASN A 220 -11.58 11.38 -25.07
CA ASN A 220 -11.81 10.06 -24.48
C ASN A 220 -11.09 9.89 -23.12
N ILE A 221 -9.88 10.44 -22.99
CA ILE A 221 -9.13 10.45 -21.73
C ILE A 221 -9.84 11.31 -20.69
N ILE A 222 -10.27 12.53 -21.04
CA ILE A 222 -11.01 13.41 -20.13
C ILE A 222 -12.29 12.72 -19.63
N GLU A 223 -13.05 12.13 -20.55
CA GLU A 223 -14.28 11.41 -20.22
C GLU A 223 -14.01 10.20 -19.32
N GLY A 224 -13.00 9.39 -19.65
CA GLY A 224 -12.65 8.22 -18.85
C GLY A 224 -12.16 8.59 -17.44
N ILE A 225 -11.42 9.70 -17.28
CA ILE A 225 -11.04 10.21 -15.95
C ILE A 225 -12.29 10.65 -15.18
N ALA A 226 -13.21 11.38 -15.82
CA ALA A 226 -14.47 11.80 -15.20
C ALA A 226 -15.30 10.60 -14.72
N GLN A 227 -15.42 9.55 -15.53
CA GLN A 227 -16.08 8.29 -15.15
C GLN A 227 -15.37 7.59 -13.98
N GLY A 228 -14.03 7.58 -14.00
CA GLY A 228 -13.18 7.05 -12.94
C GLY A 228 -13.34 7.78 -11.60
N LEU A 229 -13.60 9.09 -11.61
CA LEU A 229 -13.87 9.90 -10.41
C LEU A 229 -15.32 9.82 -9.94
N LEU A 230 -16.27 9.78 -10.87
CA LEU A 230 -17.69 9.74 -10.54
C LEU A 230 -18.04 8.48 -9.73
N TYR A 231 -17.40 7.36 -10.05
CA TYR A 231 -17.62 6.10 -9.34
C TYR A 231 -17.32 6.18 -7.83
N PRO A 232 -16.09 6.48 -7.37
CA PRO A 232 -15.78 6.59 -5.94
C PRO A 232 -16.57 7.69 -5.23
N HIS A 233 -17.01 8.74 -5.93
CA HIS A 233 -17.77 9.85 -5.34
C HIS A 233 -19.26 9.54 -5.12
N LYS A 234 -19.91 8.84 -6.07
CA LYS A 234 -21.37 8.70 -6.09
C LYS A 234 -21.87 7.26 -6.09
N TYR A 235 -21.15 6.33 -6.70
CA TYR A 235 -21.65 4.98 -6.96
C TYR A 235 -20.98 3.89 -6.12
N SER A 236 -19.85 4.20 -5.49
CA SER A 236 -19.25 3.34 -4.48
C SER A 236 -20.13 3.34 -3.23
N ARG A 237 -20.19 2.20 -2.53
CA ARG A 237 -20.88 2.05 -1.24
C ARG A 237 -20.40 3.06 -0.20
N LEU A 238 -19.13 3.45 -0.27
CA LEU A 238 -18.56 4.48 0.57
C LEU A 238 -18.05 5.59 -0.33
N ARG A 239 -18.32 6.84 0.03
CA ARG A 239 -17.77 7.99 -0.68
C ARG A 239 -16.27 8.09 -0.42
N ILE A 240 -15.48 8.12 -1.47
CA ILE A 240 -14.02 8.12 -1.41
C ILE A 240 -13.49 9.35 -2.13
N ILE A 241 -12.70 10.17 -1.42
CA ILE A 241 -12.03 11.35 -1.99
C ILE A 241 -10.56 11.01 -2.21
N HIS A 242 -10.03 11.22 -3.42
CA HIS A 242 -8.69 10.82 -3.84
C HIS A 242 -7.60 11.68 -3.19
N ARG A 243 -7.75 13.02 -3.24
CA ARG A 243 -6.87 14.05 -2.66
C ARG A 243 -5.46 14.20 -3.24
N ASP A 244 -5.01 13.31 -4.11
CA ASP A 244 -3.77 13.49 -4.89
C ASP A 244 -3.96 13.17 -6.38
N LEU A 245 -5.02 13.73 -6.98
CA LEU A 245 -5.28 13.54 -8.39
C LEU A 245 -4.37 14.47 -9.21
N LYS A 246 -3.60 13.90 -10.15
CA LYS A 246 -2.65 14.59 -11.03
C LYS A 246 -2.37 13.76 -12.28
N THR A 247 -1.80 14.36 -13.32
CA THR A 247 -1.51 13.67 -14.60
C THR A 247 -0.55 12.49 -14.45
N SER A 248 0.38 12.51 -13.48
CA SER A 248 1.26 11.36 -13.20
C SER A 248 0.53 10.18 -12.54
N ASN A 249 -0.67 10.40 -11.98
CA ASN A 249 -1.50 9.37 -11.35
C ASN A 249 -2.61 8.84 -12.28
N ILE A 250 -2.66 9.33 -13.53
CA ILE A 250 -3.51 8.78 -14.59
C ILE A 250 -2.66 7.88 -15.48
N LEU A 251 -2.86 6.57 -15.40
CA LEU A 251 -2.18 5.61 -16.28
C LEU A 251 -2.99 5.35 -17.55
N LEU A 252 -2.32 4.91 -18.62
CA LEU A 252 -2.94 4.61 -19.91
C LEU A 252 -2.79 3.12 -20.25
N ASP A 253 -3.91 2.45 -20.51
CA ASP A 253 -3.89 1.05 -20.97
C ASP A 253 -3.45 0.94 -22.44
N CYS A 254 -3.39 -0.29 -22.98
CA CYS A 254 -2.95 -0.56 -24.35
C CYS A 254 -3.75 0.20 -25.41
N ASP A 255 -5.01 0.54 -25.13
CA ASP A 255 -5.91 1.25 -26.03
C ASP A 255 -5.94 2.77 -25.74
N MET A 256 -5.03 3.27 -24.90
CA MET A 256 -4.96 4.66 -24.43
C MET A 256 -6.16 5.09 -23.58
N ASN A 257 -6.88 4.15 -22.94
CA ASN A 257 -7.91 4.50 -21.97
C ASN A 257 -7.28 4.84 -20.61
N PRO A 258 -7.82 5.84 -19.90
CA PRO A 258 -7.27 6.28 -18.62
C PRO A 258 -7.69 5.36 -17.47
N LYS A 259 -6.75 5.15 -16.54
CA LYS A 259 -6.94 4.48 -15.26
C LYS A 259 -6.35 5.32 -14.13
N ILE A 260 -7.18 5.75 -13.18
CA ILE A 260 -6.75 6.47 -11.99
C ILE A 260 -6.03 5.51 -11.04
N SER A 261 -4.88 5.94 -10.54
CA SER A 261 -4.00 5.17 -9.65
C SER A 261 -3.64 5.97 -8.40
N ASP A 262 -2.98 5.31 -7.45
CA ASP A 262 -2.39 5.89 -6.24
C ASP A 262 -3.42 6.46 -5.23
N PHE A 263 -4.14 5.53 -4.58
CA PHE A 263 -5.13 5.86 -3.54
C PHE A 263 -4.52 5.93 -2.14
N GLY A 264 -3.18 5.95 -2.02
CA GLY A 264 -2.49 6.01 -0.72
C GLY A 264 -2.95 7.18 0.15
N MET A 265 -3.36 8.28 -0.49
CA MET A 265 -3.79 9.52 0.16
C MET A 265 -5.31 9.67 0.30
N ALA A 266 -6.09 8.71 -0.22
CA ALA A 266 -7.54 8.80 -0.25
C ALA A 266 -8.19 8.85 1.15
N ARG A 267 -9.43 9.32 1.23
CA ARG A 267 -10.23 9.32 2.47
C ARG A 267 -11.63 8.80 2.21
N ILE A 268 -12.10 7.97 3.14
CA ILE A 268 -13.45 7.43 3.16
C ILE A 268 -14.33 8.37 3.99
N PHE A 269 -15.48 8.73 3.44
CA PHE A 269 -16.54 9.46 4.12
C PHE A 269 -17.69 8.52 4.47
N GLY A 270 -18.33 8.75 5.61
CA GLY A 270 -19.64 8.16 5.92
C GLY A 270 -20.74 8.88 5.13
N ASP A 271 -21.90 8.24 4.99
CA ASP A 271 -23.00 8.73 4.14
C ASP A 271 -23.52 10.13 4.53
N ASN A 272 -23.36 10.52 5.80
CA ASN A 272 -23.82 11.82 6.32
C ASN A 272 -22.78 12.94 6.20
N ASP A 273 -21.51 12.61 5.90
CA ASP A 273 -20.45 13.61 5.84
C ASP A 273 -20.36 14.17 4.42
N THR A 274 -20.49 15.49 4.30
CA THR A 274 -20.36 16.20 3.01
C THR A 274 -18.99 16.87 2.85
N ARG A 275 -18.27 17.08 3.95
CA ARG A 275 -16.97 17.75 4.01
C ARG A 275 -16.13 17.23 5.17
N GLY A 276 -14.84 17.08 4.94
CA GLY A 276 -13.86 16.66 5.94
C GLY A 276 -12.84 17.76 6.19
N GLN A 277 -12.23 17.74 7.37
CA GLN A 277 -11.14 18.65 7.73
C GLN A 277 -9.94 17.85 8.24
N THR A 278 -8.73 18.30 7.93
CA THR A 278 -7.52 17.67 8.45
C THR A 278 -6.42 18.69 8.72
N ASN A 279 -5.72 18.53 9.84
CA ASN A 279 -4.54 19.33 10.17
C ASN A 279 -3.31 18.90 9.35
N ARG A 280 -3.42 17.82 8.56
CA ARG A 280 -2.34 17.28 7.74
C ARG A 280 -2.72 17.40 6.26
N VAL A 281 -2.45 18.57 5.70
CA VAL A 281 -2.57 18.84 4.26
C VAL A 281 -1.51 18.03 3.53
N VAL A 282 -1.96 17.22 2.57
CA VAL A 282 -1.11 16.33 1.78
C VAL A 282 -1.67 16.33 0.36
N GLY A 283 -0.81 16.45 -0.64
CA GLY A 283 -1.18 16.40 -2.05
C GLY A 283 -0.10 17.07 -2.88
N THR A 284 -0.32 17.13 -4.18
CA THR A 284 0.61 17.77 -5.11
C THR A 284 0.23 19.24 -5.30
N PHE A 285 1.19 20.13 -5.04
CA PHE A 285 1.01 21.57 -5.25
C PHE A 285 0.66 21.87 -6.73
N GLY A 286 -0.21 22.83 -6.97
CA GLY A 286 -0.79 23.11 -8.29
C GLY A 286 -2.09 22.35 -8.57
N TYR A 287 -2.30 21.17 -7.97
CA TYR A 287 -3.56 20.40 -8.10
C TYR A 287 -4.50 20.53 -6.90
N MET A 288 -4.02 21.05 -5.77
CA MET A 288 -4.84 21.20 -4.55
C MET A 288 -5.82 22.37 -4.66
N SER A 289 -7.06 22.15 -4.25
CA SER A 289 -8.04 23.24 -4.17
C SER A 289 -7.64 24.25 -3.09
N PRO A 290 -7.95 25.55 -3.26
CA PRO A 290 -7.52 26.59 -2.34
C PRO A 290 -7.96 26.33 -0.88
N GLU A 291 -9.22 25.93 -0.68
CA GLU A 291 -9.76 25.62 0.65
C GLU A 291 -9.11 24.39 1.29
N TYR A 292 -8.60 23.45 0.48
CA TYR A 292 -7.84 22.33 1.01
C TYR A 292 -6.42 22.74 1.40
N ALA A 293 -5.77 23.56 0.57
CA ALA A 293 -4.42 24.04 0.82
C ALA A 293 -4.34 24.98 2.03
N MET A 294 -5.34 25.86 2.21
CA MET A 294 -5.37 26.87 3.27
C MET A 294 -5.90 26.32 4.59
N ASP A 295 -7.05 25.63 4.56
CA ASP A 295 -7.78 25.28 5.78
C ASP A 295 -7.81 23.76 6.07
N GLY A 296 -7.20 22.96 5.19
CA GLY A 296 -7.23 21.50 5.28
C GLY A 296 -8.61 20.90 5.00
N LEU A 297 -9.49 21.65 4.33
CA LEU A 297 -10.87 21.27 4.08
C LEU A 297 -10.98 20.52 2.74
N PHE A 298 -11.42 19.27 2.78
CA PHE A 298 -11.53 18.42 1.58
C PHE A 298 -12.93 17.85 1.38
N SER A 299 -13.30 17.68 0.12
CA SER A 299 -14.56 17.06 -0.31
C SER A 299 -14.42 16.50 -1.74
N GLU A 300 -15.50 15.98 -2.30
CA GLU A 300 -15.58 15.67 -3.74
C GLU A 300 -15.19 16.85 -4.63
N LYS A 301 -15.45 18.09 -4.19
CA LYS A 301 -15.10 19.29 -4.94
C LYS A 301 -13.60 19.55 -5.00
N SER A 302 -12.83 19.04 -4.04
CA SER A 302 -11.37 19.12 -4.06
C SER A 302 -10.80 18.28 -5.20
N ASP A 303 -11.32 17.06 -5.41
CA ASP A 303 -10.93 16.22 -6.56
C ASP A 303 -11.42 16.83 -7.89
N VAL A 304 -12.59 17.48 -7.91
CA VAL A 304 -13.11 18.19 -9.11
C VAL A 304 -12.20 19.36 -9.48
N PHE A 305 -11.66 20.09 -8.51
CA PHE A 305 -10.66 21.13 -8.77
C PHE A 305 -9.40 20.55 -9.41
N SER A 306 -8.83 19.49 -8.84
CA SER A 306 -7.67 18.79 -9.41
C SER A 306 -7.95 18.27 -10.83
N PHE A 307 -9.17 17.78 -11.07
CA PHE A 307 -9.60 17.35 -12.41
C PHE A 307 -9.64 18.51 -13.41
N GLY A 308 -10.11 19.69 -12.99
CA GLY A 308 -10.06 20.90 -13.79
C GLY A 308 -8.64 21.26 -14.24
N VAL A 309 -7.67 21.16 -13.32
CA VAL A 309 -6.24 21.37 -13.64
C VAL A 309 -5.76 20.34 -14.67
N ILE A 310 -6.10 19.06 -14.50
CA ILE A 310 -5.73 18.01 -15.47
C ILE A 310 -6.31 18.29 -16.86
N ILE A 311 -7.55 18.78 -16.96
CA ILE A 311 -8.15 19.18 -18.24
C ILE A 311 -7.31 20.29 -18.90
N LEU A 312 -6.91 21.31 -18.13
CA LEU A 312 -6.08 22.40 -18.65
C LEU A 312 -4.74 21.88 -19.18
N GLU A 313 -4.09 20.96 -18.46
CA GLU A 313 -2.83 20.34 -18.90
C GLU A 313 -3.03 19.47 -20.16
N ILE A 314 -4.13 18.73 -20.27
CA ILE A 314 -4.46 17.93 -21.47
C ILE A 314 -4.70 18.85 -22.68
N VAL A 315 -5.42 19.96 -22.51
CA VAL A 315 -5.77 20.86 -23.62
C VAL A 315 -4.55 21.67 -24.05
N SER A 316 -3.82 22.27 -23.11
CA SER A 316 -2.66 23.13 -23.40
C SER A 316 -1.40 22.33 -23.77
N GLY A 317 -1.24 21.12 -23.21
CA GLY A 317 0.03 20.41 -23.22
C GLY A 317 1.14 21.12 -22.44
N ILE A 318 0.80 22.00 -21.50
CA ILE A 318 1.75 22.72 -20.65
C ILE A 318 1.53 22.26 -19.22
N ALA A 319 2.62 22.03 -18.48
CA ALA A 319 2.54 21.66 -17.08
C ALA A 319 2.28 22.90 -16.24
N GLU A 320 1.45 22.79 -15.21
CA GLU A 320 1.33 23.85 -14.21
C GLU A 320 2.63 23.95 -13.41
N GLU A 321 3.42 25.01 -13.62
CA GLU A 321 4.55 25.34 -12.77
C GLU A 321 4.02 26.05 -11.52
N GLY A 322 4.09 25.37 -10.37
CA GLY A 322 3.79 25.99 -9.09
C GLY A 322 4.63 27.26 -8.89
N GLU A 323 3.98 28.39 -8.63
CA GLU A 323 4.62 29.68 -8.39
C GLU A 323 5.70 29.58 -7.29
N ASN A 324 6.95 29.43 -7.70
CA ASN A 324 8.08 30.01 -7.00
C ASN A 324 8.68 31.04 -7.95
N GLY A 325 8.49 32.31 -7.61
CA GLY A 325 8.82 33.46 -8.44
C GLY A 325 10.16 33.36 -9.17
N SER A 326 10.11 33.00 -10.44
CA SER A 326 11.00 33.51 -11.48
C SER A 326 10.37 33.21 -12.85
N ALA A 327 10.26 34.26 -13.65
CA ALA A 327 9.73 34.32 -15.02
C ALA A 327 10.09 33.12 -15.92
N PRO A 328 9.29 32.85 -16.98
CA PRO A 328 9.37 31.62 -17.77
C PRO A 328 10.77 31.45 -18.38
N ARG A 329 11.53 30.48 -17.88
CA ARG A 329 12.75 30.04 -18.53
C ARG A 329 12.40 28.96 -19.54
N LEU A 330 12.08 29.40 -20.76
CA LEU A 330 12.24 28.56 -21.94
C LEU A 330 13.63 27.91 -21.87
N GLY A 331 13.67 26.58 -21.84
CA GLY A 331 14.92 25.84 -21.97
C GLY A 331 15.66 25.56 -20.65
N ARG A 332 15.07 24.76 -19.76
CA ARG A 332 15.85 23.76 -19.04
C ARG A 332 15.30 22.39 -19.34
N ARG A 333 16.04 21.64 -20.15
CA ARG A 333 15.91 20.19 -20.30
C ARG A 333 15.82 19.59 -18.89
N ARG A 334 14.63 19.13 -18.47
CA ARG A 334 14.59 18.04 -17.50
C ARG A 334 15.42 16.93 -18.15
N SER A 335 16.48 16.52 -17.47
CA SER A 335 17.33 15.44 -17.93
C SER A 335 16.42 14.28 -18.33
N SER A 336 16.52 13.90 -19.59
CA SER A 336 15.95 12.70 -20.19
C SER A 336 16.58 11.46 -19.56
N HIS A 337 16.24 11.20 -18.30
CA HIS A 337 16.31 9.88 -17.71
C HIS A 337 14.86 9.42 -17.60
N GLY A 338 14.43 8.67 -18.62
CA GLY A 338 13.10 8.08 -18.74
C GLY A 338 12.85 7.08 -17.63
N ALA A 339 12.56 7.58 -16.43
CA ALA A 339 12.07 6.79 -15.34
C ALA A 339 10.57 6.58 -15.56
N VAL A 340 10.17 5.34 -15.82
CA VAL A 340 8.79 4.92 -16.07
C VAL A 340 7.89 5.31 -14.87
N GLN A 341 6.84 6.08 -15.11
CA GLN A 341 5.92 6.52 -14.04
C GLN A 341 4.73 5.56 -14.01
N GLN A 342 4.79 4.58 -13.11
CA GLN A 342 3.72 3.62 -12.86
C GLN A 342 3.50 3.58 -11.35
N ILE A 343 2.32 4.02 -10.88
CA ILE A 343 1.83 3.91 -9.49
C ILE A 343 2.89 4.33 -8.43
N ARG A 344 3.49 5.51 -8.58
CA ARG A 344 4.60 5.98 -7.73
C ARG A 344 4.20 6.38 -6.32
#